data_AF-A0A7S2U9Y0-F1
#
_entry.id   AF-A0A7S2U9Y0-F1
#
_cell.length_a   1.000
_cell.length_b   1.000
_cell.length_c   1.000
_cell.angle_alpha   90.00
_cell.angle_beta   90.00
_cell.angle_gamma   90.00
#
_symmetry.space_group_name_H-M   'P 1'
#
loop_
_entity.id
_entity.type
_entity.pdbx_description
1 polymer ?
#
loop_
_entity_poly.entity_id
_entity_poly.type
_entity_poly.pdbx_seq_one_letter_code
_entity_poly.pdbx_strand_id
1 'polypeptide(L)'
;GMLVPSSNLQDARLFLNALQHSISSSSSDDNDQQTSWHKHMPIQTTVGVHPYDVLKQECNVESLQEMRDIITLGGSRVAAVGECGLDYSEGFPSSSDQRPWFEAQVKLAVELNQKLFLHERLAFDDTTHILDSSGILPSNVIVHCFTG
;
A
#
# COMPACT_ATOMS: atom_id res chain seq x y z
N GLY A 1 11.60 6.27 -5.20
CA GLY A 1 11.74 6.54 -3.76
C GLY A 1 12.00 5.23 -3.04
N MET A 2 12.42 5.28 -1.78
CA MET A 2 12.38 4.09 -0.93
C MET A 2 10.91 3.80 -0.60
N LEU A 3 10.43 2.59 -0.91
CA LEU A 3 9.08 2.14 -0.56
C LEU A 3 9.12 1.45 0.80
N VAL A 4 8.31 1.94 1.73
CA VAL A 4 8.11 1.30 3.03
C VAL A 4 6.69 0.73 3.02
N PRO A 5 6.51 -0.60 2.90
CA PRO A 5 5.19 -1.22 2.98
C PRO A 5 4.60 -0.92 4.35
N SER A 6 3.35 -0.45 4.39
CA SER A 6 2.59 -0.41 5.64
C SER A 6 1.97 -1.78 5.86
N SER A 7 2.20 -2.38 7.02
CA SER A 7 1.54 -3.63 7.41
C SER A 7 0.03 -3.46 7.59
N ASN A 8 -0.42 -2.25 7.97
CA ASN A 8 -1.82 -1.88 8.16
C ASN A 8 -2.04 -0.36 8.03
N LEU A 9 -3.30 0.07 8.15
CA LEU A 9 -3.71 1.48 8.05
C LEU A 9 -3.09 2.39 9.12
N GLN A 10 -2.90 1.88 10.32
CA GLN A 10 -2.35 2.66 11.44
C GLN A 10 -0.87 2.98 11.20
N ASP A 11 -0.10 2.02 10.68
CA ASP A 11 1.29 2.23 10.30
C ASP A 11 1.42 3.30 9.21
N ALA A 12 0.56 3.25 8.19
CA ALA A 12 0.53 4.25 7.12
C ALA A 12 0.25 5.66 7.67
N ARG A 13 -0.71 5.80 8.59
CA ARG A 13 -1.02 7.09 9.24
C ARG A 13 0.16 7.62 10.03
N LEU A 14 0.78 6.80 10.87
CA LEU A 14 1.93 7.19 11.69
C LEU A 14 3.08 7.67 10.81
N PHE A 15 3.35 6.96 9.71
CA PHE A 15 4.38 7.33 8.75
C PHE A 15 4.09 8.68 8.08
N LEU A 16 2.86 8.89 7.59
CA LEU A 16 2.49 10.14 6.93
C LEU A 16 2.53 11.35 7.88
N ASN A 17 2.10 11.16 9.13
CA ASN A 17 2.20 12.19 10.16
C ASN A 17 3.67 12.54 10.48
N ALA A 18 4.53 11.52 10.59
CA ALA A 18 5.97 11.74 10.84
C ALA A 18 6.63 12.56 9.71
N LEU A 19 6.30 12.27 8.45
CA LEU A 19 6.79 13.05 7.31
C LEU A 19 6.30 14.51 7.32
N GLN A 20 5.05 14.76 7.73
CA GLN A 20 4.52 16.12 7.81
C GLN A 20 5.23 16.95 8.89
N HIS A 21 5.59 16.33 10.02
CA HIS A 21 6.33 16.99 11.09
C HIS A 21 7.80 17.26 10.73
N SER A 22 8.47 16.36 10.00
CA SER A 22 9.88 16.58 9.62
C SER A 22 10.07 17.72 8.61
N ILE A 23 9.08 17.98 7.77
CA ILE A 23 9.11 19.08 6.80
C ILE A 23 8.93 20.43 7.52
N SER A 24 8.05 20.47 8.54
CA SER A 24 7.76 21.70 9.30
C SER A 24 8.94 22.20 10.14
N SER A 25 9.88 21.33 10.54
CA SER A 25 11.08 21.71 11.29
C SER A 25 12.25 22.21 10.44
N SER A 26 12.12 22.19 9.10
CA SER A 26 13.20 22.56 8.18
C SER A 26 13.16 24.01 7.68
N SER A 27 12.24 24.83 8.21
CA SER A 27 12.11 26.26 7.84
C SER A 27 12.79 27.17 8.86
N SER A 28 14.11 27.05 9.01
CA SER A 28 14.94 28.09 9.64
C SER A 28 16.39 27.83 9.27
N ASP A 29 16.92 28.74 8.45
CA ASP A 29 18.32 29.03 8.14
C ASP A 29 19.22 27.85 7.71
N ASP A 30 19.75 27.89 6.48
CA ASP A 30 21.20 27.90 6.30
C ASP A 30 21.65 28.06 4.84
N ASN A 31 22.60 28.97 4.69
CA ASN A 31 23.26 29.38 3.47
C ASN A 31 24.57 28.59 3.33
N ASP A 32 24.49 27.26 3.11
CA ASP A 32 25.70 26.42 2.99
C ASP A 32 25.68 25.55 1.71
N GLN A 33 26.59 25.86 0.80
CA GLN A 33 26.78 25.16 -0.49
C GLN A 33 27.56 23.84 -0.35
N GLN A 34 27.62 23.23 0.83
CA GLN A 34 28.50 22.09 1.09
C GLN A 34 27.79 20.84 1.62
N THR A 35 26.69 20.36 1.01
CA THR A 35 26.28 18.93 1.10
C THR A 35 25.28 18.54 -0.01
N SER A 36 25.73 18.41 -1.26
CA SER A 36 24.87 18.04 -2.40
C SER A 36 24.33 16.59 -2.41
N TRP A 37 24.67 15.77 -1.40
CA TRP A 37 24.27 14.35 -1.29
C TRP A 37 23.10 14.09 -0.33
N HIS A 38 22.73 15.06 0.52
CA HIS A 38 21.58 14.93 1.44
C HIS A 38 20.27 15.44 0.82
N LYS A 39 20.16 15.41 -0.51
CA LYS A 39 18.85 15.56 -1.17
C LYS A 39 17.96 14.44 -0.66
N HIS A 40 17.03 14.79 0.21
CA HIS A 40 16.07 13.91 0.85
C HIS A 40 15.56 12.87 -0.15
N MET A 41 15.96 11.60 0.03
CA MET A 41 15.36 10.53 -0.76
C MET A 41 13.86 10.60 -0.52
N PRO A 42 13.01 10.75 -1.56
CA PRO A 42 11.58 10.74 -1.35
C PRO A 42 11.20 9.34 -0.86
N ILE A 43 10.87 9.24 0.43
CA ILE A 43 10.33 8.03 1.05
C ILE A 43 8.83 8.05 0.82
N GLN A 44 8.30 6.95 0.31
CA GLN A 44 6.88 6.78 0.03
C GLN A 44 6.40 5.53 0.74
N THR A 45 5.12 5.49 1.09
CA THR A 45 4.48 4.33 1.69
C THR A 45 3.43 3.75 0.77
N THR A 46 2.94 2.57 1.10
CA THR A 46 1.75 1.98 0.49
C THR A 46 0.60 2.08 1.49
N VAL A 47 -0.64 1.87 1.04
CA VAL A 47 -1.81 1.83 1.94
C VAL A 47 -2.68 0.65 1.55
N GLY A 48 -2.84 -0.31 2.46
CA GLY A 48 -3.60 -1.53 2.20
C GLY A 48 -3.75 -2.43 3.41
N VAL A 49 -4.45 -3.53 3.19
CA VAL A 49 -4.67 -4.63 4.13
C VAL A 49 -4.04 -5.88 3.55
N HIS A 50 -3.03 -6.40 4.26
CA HIS A 50 -2.33 -7.63 3.92
C HIS A 50 -3.24 -8.86 4.10
N PRO A 51 -3.11 -9.93 3.30
CA PRO A 51 -3.95 -11.14 3.43
C PRO A 51 -3.95 -11.77 4.83
N TYR A 52 -2.86 -11.64 5.58
CA TYR A 52 -2.77 -12.10 6.97
C TYR A 52 -3.72 -11.33 7.93
N ASP A 53 -4.03 -10.08 7.60
CA ASP A 53 -4.67 -9.12 8.51
C ASP A 53 -6.18 -8.97 8.27
N VAL A 54 -6.75 -9.61 7.25
CA VAL A 54 -8.15 -9.40 6.81
C VAL A 54 -9.23 -9.74 7.85
N LEU A 55 -8.87 -10.52 8.88
CA LEU A 55 -9.76 -10.88 10.00
C LEU A 55 -9.51 -10.06 11.27
N LYS A 56 -8.52 -9.16 11.26
CA LYS A 56 -8.27 -8.27 12.40
C LYS A 56 -9.45 -7.32 12.58
N GLN A 57 -9.75 -6.97 13.83
CA GLN A 57 -10.93 -6.16 14.18
C GLN A 57 -10.90 -4.77 13.52
N GLU A 58 -9.71 -4.26 13.26
CA GLU A 58 -9.45 -3.00 12.58
C GLU A 58 -9.83 -3.02 11.09
N CYS A 59 -10.02 -4.21 10.50
CA CYS A 59 -10.47 -4.41 9.12
C CYS A 59 -12.00 -4.55 9.09
N ASN A 60 -12.70 -3.46 8.80
CA ASN A 60 -14.16 -3.38 8.81
C ASN A 60 -14.70 -2.58 7.61
N VAL A 61 -16.01 -2.36 7.60
CA VAL A 61 -16.73 -1.68 6.50
C VAL A 61 -16.22 -0.25 6.22
N GLU A 62 -15.61 0.42 7.20
CA GLU A 62 -15.09 1.77 7.05
C GLU A 62 -13.65 1.78 6.52
N SER A 63 -12.91 0.67 6.62
CA SER A 63 -11.48 0.61 6.28
C SER A 63 -11.19 0.97 4.83
N LEU A 64 -12.05 0.60 3.87
CA LEU A 64 -11.85 0.97 2.45
C LEU A 64 -12.03 2.47 2.21
N GLN A 65 -12.98 3.10 2.91
CA GLN A 65 -13.15 4.55 2.85
C GLN A 65 -11.97 5.25 3.50
N GLU A 66 -11.50 4.72 4.62
CA GLU A 66 -10.30 5.22 5.30
C GLU A 66 -9.05 5.14 4.40
N MET A 67 -8.85 4.01 3.73
CA MET A 67 -7.78 3.83 2.73
C MET A 67 -7.86 4.92 1.65
N ARG A 68 -9.04 5.13 1.07
CA ARG A 68 -9.28 6.16 0.05
C ARG A 68 -8.89 7.54 0.55
N ASP A 69 -9.27 7.89 1.78
CA ASP A 69 -8.99 9.20 2.36
C ASP A 69 -7.48 9.38 2.59
N ILE A 70 -6.81 8.36 3.16
CA ILE A 70 -5.36 8.38 3.39
C ILE A 70 -4.60 8.53 2.06
N ILE A 71 -4.98 7.77 1.04
CA ILE A 71 -4.33 7.82 -0.28
C ILE A 71 -4.52 9.22 -0.90
N THR A 72 -5.73 9.75 -0.86
CA THR A 72 -6.08 11.04 -1.46
C THR A 72 -5.37 12.21 -0.75
N LEU A 73 -5.32 12.20 0.59
CA LEU A 73 -4.64 13.22 1.40
C LEU A 73 -3.10 13.08 1.39
N GLY A 74 -2.61 11.84 1.29
CA GLY A 74 -1.20 11.52 1.22
C GLY A 74 -0.53 11.97 -0.09
N GLY A 75 -1.28 11.97 -1.18
CA GLY A 75 -0.80 12.41 -2.50
C GLY A 75 0.47 11.66 -2.92
N SER A 76 1.53 12.38 -3.31
CA SER A 76 2.79 11.79 -3.76
C SER A 76 3.54 11.00 -2.67
N ARG A 77 3.15 11.08 -1.39
CA ARG A 77 3.73 10.27 -0.30
C ARG A 77 3.21 8.84 -0.27
N VAL A 78 2.09 8.57 -0.95
CA VAL A 78 1.54 7.22 -1.12
C VAL A 78 1.82 6.74 -2.54
N ALA A 79 2.52 5.63 -2.67
CA ALA A 79 3.00 5.13 -3.95
C ALA A 79 2.09 4.08 -4.60
N ALA A 80 1.31 3.36 -3.79
CA ALA A 80 0.45 2.27 -4.24
C ALA A 80 -0.60 1.90 -3.18
N VAL A 81 -1.67 1.25 -3.62
CA VAL A 81 -2.56 0.45 -2.78
C VAL A 81 -1.87 -0.87 -2.47
N GLY A 82 -1.78 -1.24 -1.19
CA GLY A 82 -1.12 -2.46 -0.72
C GLY A 82 -0.27 -2.22 0.54
N GLU A 83 0.43 -3.20 1.06
CA GLU A 83 0.52 -4.57 0.57
C GLU A 83 -0.83 -5.29 0.68
N CYS A 84 -1.29 -5.86 -0.44
CA CYS A 84 -2.57 -6.57 -0.54
C CYS A 84 -2.44 -7.73 -1.51
N GLY A 85 -3.35 -8.70 -1.45
CA GLY A 85 -3.30 -9.87 -2.31
C GLY A 85 -3.78 -11.12 -1.61
N LEU A 86 -3.24 -12.26 -2.00
CA LEU A 86 -3.66 -13.58 -1.53
C LEU A 86 -2.47 -14.41 -1.05
N ASP A 87 -2.64 -15.08 0.09
CA ASP A 87 -1.66 -16.02 0.65
C ASP A 87 -2.39 -17.25 1.21
N TYR A 88 -2.28 -18.38 0.53
CA TYR A 88 -2.94 -19.62 0.93
C TYR A 88 -2.04 -20.54 1.77
N SER A 89 -0.99 -19.99 2.38
CA SER A 89 -0.14 -20.72 3.31
C SER A 89 -0.90 -21.12 4.57
N GLU A 90 -0.45 -22.19 5.22
CA GLU A 90 -0.99 -22.59 6.51
C GLU A 90 -0.84 -21.48 7.55
N GLY A 91 -1.90 -21.25 8.33
CA GLY A 91 -1.95 -20.21 9.37
C GLY A 91 -2.46 -18.84 8.90
N PHE A 92 -2.77 -18.68 7.61
CA PHE A 92 -3.44 -17.48 7.09
C PHE A 92 -4.97 -17.61 7.12
N PRO A 93 -5.71 -16.48 7.07
CA PRO A 93 -7.16 -16.48 6.85
C PRO A 93 -7.58 -17.29 5.62
N SER A 94 -8.83 -17.72 5.54
CA SER A 94 -9.28 -18.54 4.41
C SER A 94 -9.33 -17.75 3.10
N SER A 95 -9.31 -18.44 1.96
CA SER A 95 -9.49 -17.78 0.64
C SER A 95 -10.81 -17.00 0.56
N SER A 96 -11.87 -17.49 1.20
CA SER A 96 -13.16 -16.79 1.31
C SER A 96 -13.10 -15.50 2.12
N ASP A 97 -12.18 -15.38 3.07
CA ASP A 97 -11.97 -14.14 3.83
C ASP A 97 -11.07 -13.17 3.06
N GLN A 98 -10.03 -13.67 2.38
CA GLN A 98 -9.04 -12.84 1.71
C GLN A 98 -9.55 -12.23 0.40
N ARG A 99 -10.26 -13.00 -0.43
CA ARG A 99 -10.65 -12.57 -1.79
C ARG A 99 -11.49 -11.30 -1.83
N PRO A 100 -12.54 -11.13 -1.00
CA PRO A 100 -13.33 -9.90 -1.00
C PRO A 100 -12.49 -8.65 -0.70
N TRP A 101 -11.51 -8.78 0.21
CA TRP A 101 -10.58 -7.69 0.53
C TRP A 101 -9.63 -7.39 -0.63
N PHE A 102 -9.09 -8.42 -1.28
CA PHE A 102 -8.23 -8.22 -2.42
C PHE A 102 -8.97 -7.56 -3.58
N GLU A 103 -10.15 -8.08 -3.96
CA GLU A 103 -11.01 -7.52 -5.00
C GLU A 103 -11.34 -6.05 -4.74
N ALA A 104 -11.71 -5.70 -3.50
CA ALA A 104 -12.03 -4.33 -3.13
C ALA A 104 -10.82 -3.38 -3.20
N GLN A 105 -9.63 -3.84 -2.81
CA GLN A 105 -8.40 -3.04 -2.88
C GLN A 105 -7.92 -2.85 -4.33
N VAL A 106 -8.05 -3.87 -5.18
CA VAL A 106 -7.78 -3.74 -6.62
C VAL A 106 -8.73 -2.74 -7.26
N LYS A 107 -10.04 -2.83 -6.95
CA LYS A 107 -11.03 -1.86 -7.40
C LYS A 107 -10.68 -0.44 -6.97
N LEU A 108 -10.27 -0.26 -5.72
CA LEU A 108 -9.83 1.06 -5.22
C LEU A 108 -8.60 1.58 -5.99
N ALA A 109 -7.62 0.72 -6.26
CA ALA A 109 -6.44 1.09 -7.05
C ALA A 109 -6.83 1.59 -8.46
N VAL A 110 -7.76 0.89 -9.12
CA VAL A 110 -8.30 1.30 -10.44
C VAL A 110 -9.03 2.64 -10.33
N GLU A 111 -9.94 2.79 -9.36
CA GLU A 111 -10.73 4.01 -9.16
C GLU A 111 -9.87 5.25 -8.88
N LEU A 112 -8.76 5.08 -8.17
CA LEU A 112 -7.82 6.15 -7.83
C LEU A 112 -6.68 6.31 -8.84
N ASN A 113 -6.64 5.49 -9.89
CA ASN A 113 -5.51 5.39 -10.82
C ASN A 113 -4.16 5.25 -10.09
N GLN A 114 -4.16 4.44 -9.04
CA GLN A 114 -3.00 4.13 -8.23
C GLN A 114 -2.39 2.80 -8.64
N LYS A 115 -1.09 2.65 -8.36
CA LYS A 115 -0.43 1.35 -8.50
C LYS A 115 -0.93 0.38 -7.43
N LEU A 116 -0.78 -0.91 -7.70
CA LEU A 116 -1.04 -1.99 -6.76
C LEU A 116 0.30 -2.59 -6.31
N PHE A 117 0.47 -2.75 -5.01
CA PHE A 117 1.59 -3.45 -4.39
C PHE A 117 1.09 -4.82 -3.92
N LEU A 118 1.34 -5.83 -4.75
CA LEU A 118 0.73 -7.15 -4.70
C LEU A 118 1.61 -8.12 -3.90
N HIS A 119 0.99 -8.79 -2.93
CA HIS A 119 1.48 -10.01 -2.30
C HIS A 119 0.78 -11.22 -2.92
N GLU A 120 1.54 -12.22 -3.30
CA GLU A 120 0.98 -13.49 -3.76
C GLU A 120 1.81 -14.65 -3.19
N ARG A 121 1.11 -15.66 -2.68
CA ARG A 121 1.71 -16.94 -2.29
C ARG A 121 0.68 -18.06 -2.36
N LEU A 122 1.01 -19.12 -3.12
CA LEU A 122 0.16 -20.31 -3.29
C LEU A 122 -1.26 -20.00 -3.77
N ALA A 123 -1.46 -18.87 -4.46
CA ALA A 123 -2.77 -18.33 -4.84
C ALA A 123 -2.78 -17.74 -6.26
N PHE A 124 -1.87 -18.18 -7.13
CA PHE A 124 -1.64 -17.62 -8.47
C PHE A 124 -2.90 -17.56 -9.35
N ASP A 125 -3.66 -18.65 -9.43
CA ASP A 125 -4.85 -18.73 -10.30
C ASP A 125 -5.94 -17.73 -9.87
N ASP A 126 -6.26 -17.67 -8.57
CA ASP A 126 -7.24 -16.71 -8.07
C ASP A 126 -6.72 -15.27 -8.17
N THR A 127 -5.41 -15.05 -7.95
CA THR A 127 -4.78 -13.73 -8.07
C THR A 127 -4.89 -13.19 -9.50
N THR A 128 -4.48 -13.99 -10.49
CA THR A 128 -4.55 -13.60 -11.90
C THR A 128 -5.99 -13.41 -12.36
N HIS A 129 -6.91 -14.28 -11.95
CA HIS A 129 -8.34 -14.13 -12.25
C HIS A 129 -8.92 -12.79 -11.78
N ILE A 130 -8.58 -12.36 -10.55
CA ILE A 130 -9.04 -11.08 -9.99
C ILE A 130 -8.40 -9.92 -10.75
N LEU A 131 -7.10 -9.97 -11.05
CA LEU A 131 -6.43 -8.91 -11.79
C LEU A 131 -6.99 -8.77 -13.21
N ASP A 132 -7.17 -9.86 -13.95
CA ASP A 132 -7.69 -9.87 -15.32
C ASP A 132 -9.13 -9.33 -15.39
N SER A 133 -9.96 -9.63 -14.39
CA SER A 133 -11.35 -9.16 -14.34
C SER A 133 -11.50 -7.72 -13.86
N SER A 134 -10.48 -7.14 -13.22
CA SER A 134 -10.55 -5.80 -12.62
C SER A 134 -10.35 -4.64 -13.60
N GLY A 135 -9.73 -4.89 -14.76
CA GLY A 135 -9.31 -3.84 -15.69
C GLY A 135 -8.07 -3.06 -15.26
N ILE A 136 -7.36 -3.47 -14.20
CA ILE A 136 -6.06 -2.90 -13.84
C ILE A 136 -5.04 -3.19 -14.93
N LEU A 137 -4.24 -2.18 -15.29
CA LEU A 137 -3.17 -2.38 -16.28
C LEU A 137 -2.01 -3.16 -15.65
N PRO A 138 -1.40 -4.14 -16.35
CA PRO A 138 -0.23 -4.87 -15.84
C PRO A 138 0.92 -3.95 -15.44
N SER A 139 1.10 -2.80 -16.12
CA SER A 139 2.10 -1.78 -15.78
C SER A 139 1.88 -1.08 -14.44
N ASN A 140 0.68 -1.21 -13.86
CA ASN A 140 0.32 -0.64 -12.57
C ASN A 140 0.44 -1.66 -11.43
N VAL A 141 0.83 -2.91 -11.70
CA VAL A 141 0.99 -3.95 -10.67
C VAL A 141 2.48 -4.13 -10.36
N ILE A 142 2.82 -4.01 -9.07
CA ILE A 142 4.16 -4.27 -8.53
C ILE A 142 4.04 -5.50 -7.66
N VAL A 143 4.69 -6.60 -8.03
CA VAL A 143 4.71 -7.83 -7.23
C VAL A 143 5.83 -7.75 -6.20
N HIS A 144 5.48 -7.85 -4.92
CA HIS A 144 6.42 -7.93 -3.82
C HIS A 144 6.74 -9.41 -3.51
N CYS A 145 8.02 -9.71 -3.27
CA CYS A 145 8.49 -11.04 -2.82
C CYS A 145 7.95 -12.22 -3.68
N PHE A 146 8.08 -12.11 -5.00
CA PHE A 146 7.68 -13.15 -5.95
C PHE A 146 8.35 -14.50 -5.63
N THR A 147 7.54 -15.54 -5.39
CA THR A 147 8.04 -16.89 -5.07
C THR A 147 7.69 -17.98 -6.09
N GLY A 148 6.92 -17.71 -7.16
CA GLY A 148 6.70 -18.65 -8.26
C GLY A 148 5.48 -18.36 -9.12
#